data_AF-A0A1Y5JST8-F1
#
_entry.id   AF-A0A1Y5JST8-F1
#
_cell.length_a   1.000
_cell.length_b   1.000
_cell.length_c   1.000
_cell.angle_alpha   90.00
_cell.angle_beta   90.00
_cell.angle_gamma   90.00
#
_symmetry.space_group_name_H-M   'P 1'
#
loop_
_entity.id
_entity.type
_entity.pdbx_description
1 polymer ?
#
loop_
_entity_poly.entity_id
_entity_poly.type
_entity_poly.pdbx_seq_one_letter_code
_entity_poly.pdbx_strand_id
1 'polypeptide(L)'
;MKSQGMLISAFAFALVIAIFAVINVEQVEVNFMFAKTSTPLILVILVSTLLGGLTVGLFGMLRIFKLQRQVKTLEKSVAEQAEQSDPFEATFASDAGPNANAGTALVSDTQWEEESADNGNALVEKDRKE
;
A
#
# COMPACT_ATOMS: atom_id res chain seq x y z
N MET A 1 0.52 -9.48 -2.49
CA MET A 1 1.33 -10.00 -3.63
C MET A 1 0.71 -9.74 -5.02
N LYS A 2 -0.20 -8.77 -5.18
CA LYS A 2 -0.98 -8.60 -6.43
C LYS A 2 -0.25 -7.82 -7.54
N SER A 3 0.72 -6.96 -7.21
CA SER A 3 1.49 -6.19 -8.22
C SER A 3 2.53 -7.03 -8.97
N GLN A 4 3.09 -8.06 -8.33
CA GLN A 4 4.06 -8.95 -8.95
C GLN A 4 3.43 -9.82 -10.06
N GLY A 5 2.16 -10.19 -9.91
CA GLY A 5 1.42 -10.92 -10.94
C GLY A 5 1.27 -10.13 -12.25
N MET A 6 1.14 -8.80 -12.16
CA MET A 6 1.08 -7.94 -13.34
C MET A 6 2.41 -7.97 -14.12
N LEU A 7 3.55 -7.87 -13.44
CA LEU A 7 4.87 -7.95 -14.10
C LEU A 7 5.09 -9.32 -14.76
N ILE A 8 4.78 -10.41 -14.06
CA ILE A 8 4.86 -11.77 -14.62
C ILE A 8 3.98 -11.89 -15.86
N SER A 9 2.73 -11.39 -15.81
CA SER A 9 1.80 -11.47 -16.94
C SER A 9 2.25 -10.62 -18.13
N ALA A 10 2.81 -9.43 -17.88
CA ALA A 10 3.34 -8.55 -18.92
C ALA A 10 4.55 -9.18 -19.61
N PHE A 11 5.43 -9.84 -18.85
CA PHE A 11 6.59 -10.55 -19.40
C PHE A 11 6.15 -11.77 -20.23
N ALA A 12 5.18 -12.53 -19.75
CA ALA A 12 4.60 -13.65 -20.50
C ALA A 12 3.95 -13.17 -21.82
N PHE A 13 3.18 -12.08 -21.78
CA PHE A 13 2.56 -11.49 -22.96
C PHE A 13 3.61 -10.96 -23.96
N ALA A 14 4.66 -10.29 -23.47
CA ALA A 14 5.77 -9.85 -24.31
C ALA A 14 6.49 -11.03 -24.98
N LEU A 15 6.66 -12.15 -24.28
CA LEU A 15 7.23 -13.38 -24.85
C LEU A 15 6.37 -13.92 -26.00
N VAL A 16 5.05 -13.94 -25.82
CA VAL A 16 4.11 -14.36 -26.87
C VAL A 16 4.24 -13.47 -28.11
N ILE A 17 4.25 -12.13 -27.93
CA ILE A 17 4.49 -11.19 -29.03
C ILE A 17 5.82 -11.47 -29.72
N ALA A 18 6.89 -11.68 -28.95
CA ALA A 18 8.23 -11.96 -29.47
C ALA A 18 8.30 -13.27 -30.28
N ILE A 19 7.56 -14.30 -29.87
CA ILE A 19 7.47 -15.57 -30.61
C ILE A 19 6.75 -15.35 -31.95
N PHE A 20 5.59 -14.70 -31.95
CA PHE A 20 4.87 -14.37 -33.20
C PHE A 20 5.73 -13.54 -34.15
N ALA A 21 6.46 -12.59 -33.58
CA ALA A 21 7.45 -11.78 -34.23
C ALA A 21 8.51 -12.61 -34.98
N VAL A 22 9.17 -13.56 -34.30
CA VAL A 22 10.26 -14.35 -34.88
C VAL A 22 9.76 -15.36 -35.91
N ILE A 23 8.63 -16.01 -35.66
CA ILE A 23 8.08 -17.02 -36.58
C ILE A 23 7.57 -16.37 -37.87
N ASN A 24 7.11 -15.12 -37.81
CA ASN A 24 6.52 -14.43 -38.95
C ASN A 24 7.45 -13.32 -39.51
N VAL A 25 8.74 -13.64 -39.68
CA VAL A 25 9.71 -12.82 -40.42
C VAL A 25 9.56 -13.10 -41.93
N GLU A 26 8.35 -12.98 -42.44
CA GLU A 26 8.08 -13.03 -43.88
C GLU A 26 8.06 -11.61 -44.45
N GLN A 27 8.62 -11.45 -45.65
CA GLN A 27 8.54 -10.18 -46.36
C GLN A 27 7.15 -10.02 -46.94
N VAL A 28 6.44 -8.97 -46.47
CA VAL A 28 5.11 -8.61 -46.96
C VAL A 28 5.20 -7.23 -47.61
N GLU A 29 4.49 -7.06 -48.72
CA GLU A 29 4.36 -5.74 -49.33
C GLU A 29 3.46 -4.85 -48.50
N VAL A 30 4.03 -3.78 -47.94
CA VAL A 30 3.28 -2.80 -47.17
C VAL A 30 3.14 -1.53 -48.02
N ASN A 31 1.90 -1.07 -48.17
CA ASN A 31 1.57 0.19 -48.85
C ASN A 31 1.52 1.32 -47.82
N PHE A 32 2.61 2.08 -47.68
CA PHE A 32 2.70 3.22 -46.75
C PHE A 32 2.03 4.49 -47.29
N MET A 33 0.94 4.35 -48.05
CA MET A 33 0.19 5.42 -48.73
C MET A 33 0.97 6.19 -49.82
N PHE A 34 2.29 6.35 -49.69
CA PHE A 34 3.18 7.07 -50.62
C PHE A 34 4.35 6.22 -51.16
N ALA A 35 4.55 5.01 -50.62
CA ALA A 35 5.60 4.09 -51.05
C ALA A 35 5.16 2.64 -50.83
N LYS A 36 5.56 1.74 -51.73
CA LYS A 36 5.42 0.29 -51.58
C LYS A 36 6.79 -0.30 -51.33
N THR A 37 6.98 -0.88 -50.16
CA THR A 37 8.26 -1.51 -49.78
C THR A 37 7.98 -2.90 -49.22
N SER A 38 8.76 -3.89 -49.65
CA SER A 38 8.78 -5.22 -49.05
C SER A 38 9.42 -5.10 -47.66
N THR A 39 8.58 -5.04 -46.64
CA THR A 39 9.02 -4.88 -45.25
C THR A 39 8.65 -6.15 -44.50
N PRO A 40 9.54 -6.69 -43.65
CA PRO A 40 9.20 -7.82 -42.80
C PRO A 40 7.99 -7.50 -41.89
N LEU A 41 6.99 -8.40 -41.81
CA LEU A 41 5.76 -8.14 -41.03
C LEU A 41 6.05 -7.89 -39.54
N ILE A 42 7.11 -8.52 -39.02
CA ILE A 42 7.68 -8.26 -37.70
C ILE A 42 7.80 -6.77 -37.35
N LEU A 43 8.34 -5.96 -38.27
CA LEU A 43 8.59 -4.54 -38.00
C LEU A 43 7.27 -3.80 -37.79
N VAL A 44 6.24 -4.17 -38.54
CA VAL A 44 4.89 -3.60 -38.41
C VAL A 44 4.29 -3.98 -37.06
N ILE A 45 4.38 -5.24 -36.66
CA ILE A 45 3.84 -5.72 -35.37
C ILE A 45 4.57 -5.09 -34.20
N LEU A 46 5.91 -5.05 -34.23
CA LEU A 46 6.70 -4.45 -33.14
C LEU A 46 6.40 -2.97 -32.98
N VAL A 47 6.41 -2.20 -34.07
CA VAL A 47 6.13 -0.77 -34.01
C VAL A 47 4.70 -0.51 -33.55
N SER A 48 3.71 -1.23 -34.08
CA SER A 48 2.30 -1.06 -33.70
C SER A 48 2.06 -1.43 -32.23
N THR A 49 2.64 -2.54 -31.78
CA THR A 49 2.50 -3.01 -30.39
C THR A 49 3.21 -2.06 -29.43
N LEU A 50 4.39 -1.56 -29.79
CA LEU A 50 5.11 -0.56 -29.02
C LEU A 50 4.30 0.73 -28.90
N LEU A 51 3.73 1.23 -30.00
CA LEU A 51 2.88 2.42 -29.99
C LEU A 51 1.59 2.20 -29.18
N GLY A 52 0.96 1.05 -29.31
CA GLY A 52 -0.22 0.68 -28.51
C GLY A 52 0.10 0.63 -27.02
N GLY A 53 1.19 -0.05 -26.65
CA GLY A 53 1.68 -0.13 -25.27
C GLY A 53 2.07 1.24 -24.70
N LEU A 54 2.75 2.07 -25.49
CA LEU A 54 3.08 3.45 -25.12
C LEU A 54 1.82 4.26 -24.84
N THR A 55 0.84 4.18 -25.74
CA THR A 55 -0.45 4.88 -25.58
C THR A 55 -1.14 4.47 -24.29
N VAL A 56 -1.30 3.16 -24.04
CA VAL A 56 -1.89 2.64 -22.80
C VAL A 56 -1.10 3.09 -21.56
N GLY A 57 0.23 3.04 -21.62
CA GLY A 57 1.12 3.49 -20.54
C GLY A 57 0.93 4.97 -20.20
N LEU A 58 0.86 5.84 -21.21
CA LEU A 58 0.62 7.27 -21.05
C LEU A 58 -0.76 7.53 -20.41
N PHE A 59 -1.83 6.91 -20.93
CA PHE A 59 -3.17 7.04 -20.35
C PHE A 59 -3.22 6.53 -18.89
N GLY A 60 -2.54 5.42 -18.60
CA GLY A 60 -2.41 4.88 -17.24
C GLY A 60 -1.72 5.86 -16.30
N MET A 61 -0.62 6.48 -16.74
CA MET A 61 0.13 7.47 -15.97
C MET A 61 -0.72 8.71 -15.67
N LEU A 62 -1.43 9.25 -16.67
CA LEU A 62 -2.35 10.38 -16.48
C LEU A 62 -3.46 10.06 -15.47
N ARG A 63 -4.01 8.84 -15.52
CA ARG A 63 -5.01 8.37 -14.56
C ARG A 63 -4.42 8.33 -13.15
N ILE A 64 -3.26 7.71 -12.96
CA ILE A 64 -2.59 7.66 -11.65
C ILE A 64 -2.36 9.06 -11.09
N PHE A 65 -1.91 10.01 -11.92
CA PHE A 65 -1.64 11.37 -11.48
C PHE A 65 -2.90 12.09 -10.99
N LYS A 66 -4.02 11.95 -11.71
CA LYS A 66 -5.32 12.49 -11.27
C LYS A 66 -5.82 11.86 -9.97
N LEU A 67 -5.61 10.55 -9.82
CA LEU A 67 -6.00 9.83 -8.60
C LEU A 67 -5.17 10.31 -7.41
N GLN A 68 -3.86 10.48 -7.56
CA GLN A 68 -2.99 11.01 -6.50
C GLN A 68 -3.38 12.43 -6.06
N ARG A 69 -3.77 13.30 -7.00
CA ARG A 69 -4.29 14.63 -6.66
C ARG A 69 -5.56 14.56 -5.82
N GLN A 70 -6.50 13.70 -6.21
CA GLN A 70 -7.75 13.51 -5.45
C GLN A 70 -7.47 12.98 -4.05
N VAL A 71 -6.57 11.99 -3.91
CA VAL A 71 -6.16 11.47 -2.60
C VAL A 71 -5.64 12.59 -1.72
N LYS A 72 -4.72 13.43 -2.21
CA LYS A 72 -4.19 14.57 -1.44
C LYS A 72 -5.25 15.59 -1.05
N THR A 73 -6.22 15.86 -1.93
CA THR A 73 -7.32 16.78 -1.61
C THR A 73 -8.23 16.20 -0.53
N LEU A 74 -8.60 14.91 -0.65
CA LEU A 74 -9.42 14.22 0.34
C LEU A 74 -8.72 14.14 1.70
N GLU A 75 -7.42 13.82 1.73
CA GLU A 75 -6.61 13.79 2.96
C GLU A 75 -6.64 15.15 3.68
N LYS A 76 -6.55 16.26 2.93
CA LYS A 76 -6.66 17.61 3.51
C LYS A 76 -8.04 17.90 4.09
N SER A 77 -9.11 17.56 3.37
CA SER A 77 -10.47 17.78 3.87
C SER A 77 -10.79 16.93 5.11
N VAL A 78 -10.23 15.73 5.21
CA VAL A 78 -10.33 14.90 6.42
C VAL A 78 -9.56 15.53 7.59
N ALA A 79 -8.36 16.06 7.36
CA ALA A 79 -7.59 16.76 8.38
C ALA A 79 -8.27 18.05 8.87
N GLU A 80 -8.85 18.84 7.96
CA GLU A 80 -9.60 20.06 8.29
C GLU A 80 -10.89 19.76 9.07
N GLN A 81 -11.59 18.65 8.77
CA GLN A 81 -12.75 18.22 9.56
C GLN A 81 -12.38 17.72 10.95
N ALA A 82 -11.22 17.07 11.11
CA ALA A 82 -10.71 16.66 12.42
C ALA A 82 -10.35 17.86 13.31
N GLU A 83 -9.84 18.96 12.74
CA GLU A 83 -9.62 20.22 13.49
C GLU A 83 -10.93 20.94 13.85
N GLN A 84 -11.97 20.83 13.03
CA GLN A 84 -13.28 21.48 13.31
C GLN A 84 -14.15 20.74 14.33
N SER A 85 -13.82 19.50 14.69
CA SER A 85 -14.50 18.75 15.76
C SER A 85 -14.15 19.21 17.19
N ASP A 86 -13.17 20.11 17.37
CA ASP A 86 -12.68 20.51 18.70
C ASP A 86 -13.25 21.79 19.37
N PRO A 87 -14.27 22.53 18.86
CA PRO A 87 -14.90 23.59 19.67
C PRO A 87 -16.07 23.14 20.56
N PHE A 88 -16.63 21.94 20.39
CA PHE A 88 -17.90 21.57 21.03
C PHE A 88 -17.74 20.81 22.36
N GLU A 89 -16.66 20.06 22.60
CA GLU A 89 -16.43 19.42 23.91
C GLU A 89 -15.98 20.42 24.99
N ALA A 90 -15.32 21.52 24.62
CA ALA A 90 -14.76 22.49 25.58
C ALA A 90 -15.83 23.31 26.34
N THR A 91 -17.07 23.38 25.83
CA THR A 91 -18.13 24.23 26.43
C THR A 91 -18.86 23.53 27.59
N PHE A 92 -18.83 22.19 27.66
CA PHE A 92 -19.46 21.44 28.76
C PHE A 92 -18.53 21.23 29.97
N ALA A 93 -17.23 21.47 29.81
CA ALA A 93 -16.26 21.37 30.91
C ALA A 93 -16.20 22.63 31.80
N SER A 94 -16.80 23.76 31.35
CA SER A 94 -16.71 25.04 32.07
C SER A 94 -17.81 25.28 33.11
N ASP A 95 -18.79 24.38 33.26
CA ASP A 95 -19.91 24.54 34.21
C ASP A 95 -19.69 23.81 35.56
N ALA A 96 -18.48 23.29 35.78
CA ALA A 96 -18.09 22.67 37.06
C ALA A 96 -17.18 23.60 37.87
N GLY A 97 -17.77 24.46 38.69
CA GLY A 97 -17.09 25.03 39.86
C GLY A 97 -17.91 24.78 41.13
N PRO A 98 -17.37 24.96 42.35
CA PRO A 98 -16.01 24.72 42.84
C PRO A 98 -16.04 23.72 44.02
N ASN A 99 -15.29 22.63 43.97
CA ASN A 99 -15.03 21.77 45.13
C ASN A 99 -13.53 21.54 45.26
N ALA A 100 -12.97 22.13 46.31
CA ALA A 100 -11.61 21.92 46.78
C ALA A 100 -11.50 20.55 47.47
N ASN A 101 -10.66 19.66 46.94
CA ASN A 101 -10.17 18.51 47.68
C ASN A 101 -8.70 18.71 48.07
N ALA A 102 -8.50 19.02 49.34
CA ALA A 102 -7.23 18.79 50.03
C ALA A 102 -6.85 17.30 49.90
N GLY A 103 -5.60 17.03 49.53
CA GLY A 103 -5.11 15.66 49.36
C GLY A 103 -3.66 15.57 48.87
N THR A 104 -2.75 16.30 49.52
CA THR A 104 -1.30 16.05 49.44
C THR A 104 -0.93 14.79 50.20
N ALA A 105 -0.33 13.79 49.54
CA ALA A 105 0.71 12.88 50.07
C ALA A 105 1.12 11.88 48.97
N LEU A 106 2.28 12.07 48.34
CA LEU A 106 3.52 11.34 48.64
C LEU A 106 3.43 9.83 48.32
N VAL A 107 3.83 9.44 47.10
CA VAL A 107 4.38 8.10 46.82
C VAL A 107 5.50 8.26 45.79
N SER A 108 6.71 8.39 46.29
CA SER A 108 7.94 8.07 45.58
C SER A 108 8.86 7.41 46.60
N ASP A 109 9.56 6.37 46.13
CA ASP A 109 10.47 5.46 46.84
C ASP A 109 9.83 4.15 47.35
N THR A 110 10.06 3.08 46.61
CA THR A 110 10.90 2.01 47.15
C THR A 110 11.49 1.14 46.04
N GLN A 111 12.81 1.09 46.12
CA GLN A 111 13.81 0.35 45.37
C GLN A 111 13.63 -1.18 45.53
N TRP A 112 13.74 -1.93 44.44
CA TRP A 112 13.79 -3.39 44.47
C TRP A 112 15.26 -3.84 44.38
N GLU A 113 15.81 -4.31 45.49
CA GLU A 113 17.06 -5.07 45.51
C GLU A 113 16.77 -6.55 45.25
N GLU A 114 17.65 -7.11 44.43
CA GLU A 114 17.64 -8.47 43.90
C GLU A 114 18.31 -9.45 44.87
N GLU A 115 17.88 -10.70 44.80
CA GLU A 115 18.62 -11.91 45.19
C GLU A 115 18.67 -12.30 46.68
N SER A 116 18.01 -13.42 47.01
CA SER A 116 18.62 -14.56 47.72
C SER A 116 17.66 -15.76 47.71
N ALA A 117 18.14 -16.88 47.19
CA ALA A 117 17.52 -18.20 47.31
C ALA A 117 17.48 -18.65 48.78
N ASP A 118 16.42 -19.36 49.19
CA ASP A 118 16.44 -20.64 49.93
C ASP A 118 15.06 -20.98 50.52
N ASN A 119 14.79 -22.29 50.58
CA ASN A 119 13.83 -22.99 51.43
C ASN A 119 12.39 -23.24 50.93
N GLY A 120 12.24 -24.37 50.22
CA GLY A 120 11.55 -25.56 50.76
C GLY A 120 10.13 -25.44 51.35
N ASN A 121 9.13 -25.88 50.59
CA ASN A 121 8.16 -26.93 51.01
C ASN A 121 7.22 -27.22 49.83
N ALA A 122 7.26 -28.43 49.27
CA ALA A 122 6.35 -29.51 49.66
C ALA A 122 4.88 -29.11 49.47
N LEU A 123 4.26 -29.53 48.38
CA LEU A 123 3.17 -30.50 48.41
C LEU A 123 2.94 -31.03 46.99
N VAL A 124 3.69 -32.09 46.69
CA VAL A 124 3.25 -33.18 45.85
C VAL A 124 2.03 -33.80 46.53
N GLU A 125 0.84 -33.65 45.98
CA GLU A 125 -0.18 -34.69 46.13
C GLU A 125 -1.01 -34.77 44.85
N LYS A 126 -0.36 -35.45 43.92
CA LYS A 126 -0.91 -36.02 42.69
C LYS A 126 -1.78 -37.22 43.07
N ASP A 127 -2.90 -37.40 42.37
CA ASP A 127 -3.58 -38.67 42.16
C ASP A 127 -3.91 -39.52 43.41
N ARG A 128 -5.06 -39.27 44.02
CA ARG A 128 -5.84 -40.33 44.70
C ARG A 128 -7.30 -39.89 44.82
N LYS A 129 -8.19 -40.48 44.00
CA LYS A 129 -9.55 -41.03 44.26
C LYS A 129 -10.03 -41.51 42.87
N GLU A 130 -9.97 -42.80 42.56
CA GLU A 130 -11.10 -43.75 42.73
C GLU A 130 -12.44 -43.19 42.25
#